data_AF-A0A4S3J1U4-F1
#
_entry.id   AF-A0A4S3J1U4-F1
#
_cell.length_a   1.000
_cell.length_b   1.000
_cell.length_c   1.000
_cell.angle_alpha   90.00
_cell.angle_beta   90.00
_cell.angle_gamma   90.00
#
_symmetry.space_group_name_H-M   'P 1'
#
loop_
_entity.id
_entity.type
_entity.pdbx_description
1 polymer ?
#
loop_
_entity_poly.entity_id
_entity_poly.type
_entity_poly.pdbx_seq_one_letter_code
_entity_poly.pdbx_strand_id
1 'polypeptide(L)'
;MVTQKKLCNLLDDKFAVLSKAIENYLDEVSDLYDDCIEQKSAMTVTLFQLWAVMEIYTVHQFPLLKEYPPPFPPEVLDILQLSKYEDLARLQRYNNICKSVNHSVDSKLLRYSPIL
;
A
#
# COMPACT_ATOMS: atom_id res chain seq x y z
N MET A 1 29.35 9.18 4.65
CA MET A 1 28.69 9.91 3.54
C MET A 1 28.52 9.05 2.26
N VAL A 2 29.48 8.18 1.91
CA VAL A 2 29.41 7.31 0.71
C VAL A 2 28.34 6.19 0.81
N THR A 3 28.10 5.67 2.01
CA THR A 3 27.11 4.60 2.26
C THR A 3 25.65 5.05 2.12
N GLN A 4 25.31 6.28 2.53
CA GLN A 4 23.95 6.81 2.33
C GLN A 4 23.64 7.06 0.85
N LYS A 5 24.58 7.62 0.08
CA LYS A 5 24.38 7.91 -1.35
C LYS A 5 24.19 6.63 -2.18
N LYS A 6 24.91 5.55 -1.82
CA LYS A 6 24.77 4.24 -2.47
C LYS A 6 23.44 3.54 -2.11
N LEU A 7 22.95 3.77 -0.88
CA LEU A 7 21.66 3.28 -0.42
C LEU A 7 20.49 4.02 -1.09
N CYS A 8 20.59 5.35 -1.26
CA CYS A 8 19.62 6.15 -2.01
C CYS A 8 19.53 5.73 -3.48
N ASN A 9 20.65 5.53 -4.17
CA ASN A 9 20.63 5.11 -5.58
C ASN A 9 20.04 3.71 -5.77
N LEU A 10 20.36 2.75 -4.89
CA LEU A 10 19.78 1.40 -4.94
C LEU A 10 18.28 1.40 -4.60
N LEU A 11 17.85 2.35 -3.77
CA LEU A 11 16.44 2.59 -3.50
C LEU A 11 15.74 3.13 -4.74
N ASP A 12 16.30 4.17 -5.36
CA ASP A 12 15.75 4.76 -6.57
C ASP A 12 15.55 3.68 -7.65
N ASP A 13 16.49 2.75 -7.79
CA ASP A 13 16.37 1.62 -8.71
C ASP A 13 15.20 0.68 -8.36
N LYS A 14 15.03 0.29 -7.08
CA LYS A 14 13.95 -0.62 -6.66
C LYS A 14 12.57 0.03 -6.70
N PHE A 15 12.48 1.30 -6.30
CA PHE A 15 11.25 2.08 -6.39
C PHE A 15 10.86 2.32 -7.84
N ALA A 16 11.83 2.66 -8.71
CA ALA A 16 11.59 2.79 -10.14
C ALA A 16 11.10 1.47 -10.76
N VAL A 17 11.70 0.32 -10.39
CA VAL A 17 11.25 -0.99 -10.87
C VAL A 17 9.82 -1.31 -10.40
N LEU A 18 9.49 -1.05 -9.13
CA LEU A 18 8.13 -1.26 -8.61
C LEU A 18 7.11 -0.31 -9.25
N SER A 19 7.45 0.97 -9.42
CA SER A 19 6.61 1.96 -10.10
C SER A 19 6.33 1.53 -11.54
N LYS A 20 7.39 1.11 -12.26
CA LYS A 20 7.27 0.62 -13.63
C LYS A 20 6.41 -0.64 -13.74
N ALA A 21 6.53 -1.55 -12.78
CA ALA A 21 5.70 -2.75 -12.73
C ALA A 21 4.23 -2.40 -12.48
N ILE A 22 3.95 -1.41 -11.63
CA ILE A 22 2.59 -0.91 -11.38
C ILE A 22 2.02 -0.24 -12.64
N GLU A 23 2.79 0.64 -13.28
CA GLU A 23 2.40 1.32 -14.53
C GLU A 23 2.08 0.29 -15.63
N ASN A 24 2.99 -0.64 -15.89
CA ASN A 24 2.79 -1.67 -16.91
C ASN A 24 1.58 -2.56 -16.59
N TYR A 25 1.38 -2.91 -15.32
CA TYR A 25 0.22 -3.70 -14.90
C TYR A 25 -1.08 -2.93 -15.17
N LEU A 26 -1.13 -1.64 -14.83
CA LEU A 26 -2.30 -0.80 -15.09
C LEU A 26 -2.58 -0.65 -16.59
N ASP A 27 -1.56 -0.39 -17.39
CA ASP A 27 -1.70 -0.24 -18.85
C ASP A 27 -2.20 -1.53 -19.52
N GLU A 28 -1.75 -2.71 -19.07
CA GLU A 28 -2.17 -3.99 -19.65
C GLU A 28 -3.62 -4.37 -19.32
N VAL A 29 -4.13 -3.93 -18.17
CA VAL A 29 -5.37 -4.48 -17.61
C VAL A 29 -6.49 -3.45 -17.42
N SER A 30 -6.20 -2.15 -17.54
CA SER A 30 -7.20 -1.07 -17.37
C SER A 30 -8.35 -1.21 -18.35
N ASP A 31 -8.06 -1.41 -19.64
CA ASP A 31 -9.08 -1.52 -20.69
C ASP A 31 -9.75 -2.92 -20.70
N LEU A 32 -9.04 -3.93 -20.17
CA LEU A 32 -9.49 -5.33 -20.23
C LEU A 32 -10.65 -5.64 -19.27
N TYR A 33 -10.81 -4.83 -18.22
CA TYR A 33 -11.75 -5.07 -17.12
C TYR A 33 -12.84 -4.01 -16.99
N ASP A 34 -12.95 -3.09 -17.96
CA ASP A 34 -13.97 -2.03 -17.94
C ASP A 34 -15.41 -2.56 -17.93
N ASP A 35 -15.64 -3.72 -18.55
CA ASP A 35 -16.96 -4.36 -18.61
C ASP A 35 -17.26 -5.27 -17.41
N CYS A 36 -16.32 -5.47 -16.47
CA CYS A 36 -16.50 -6.37 -15.32
C CYS A 36 -16.03 -5.73 -14.00
N ILE A 37 -16.99 -5.22 -13.23
CA ILE A 37 -16.77 -4.56 -11.93
C ILE A 37 -16.01 -5.46 -10.93
N GLU A 38 -16.27 -6.76 -10.95
CA GLU A 38 -15.62 -7.74 -10.06
C GLU A 38 -14.13 -7.91 -10.41
N GLN A 39 -13.80 -8.00 -11.69
CA GLN A 39 -12.40 -8.09 -12.16
C GLN A 39 -11.65 -6.79 -11.89
N LYS A 40 -12.31 -5.64 -12.10
CA LYS A 40 -11.77 -4.31 -11.79
C LYS A 40 -11.54 -4.12 -10.28
N SER A 41 -12.40 -4.71 -9.46
CA SER A 41 -12.24 -4.73 -8.00
C SER A 41 -11.06 -5.60 -7.58
N ALA A 42 -10.92 -6.81 -8.13
CA ALA A 42 -9.77 -7.69 -7.88
C ALA A 42 -8.43 -7.09 -8.36
N MET A 43 -8.43 -6.40 -9.51
CA MET A 43 -7.30 -5.61 -10.01
C MET A 43 -6.93 -4.52 -9.01
N THR A 44 -7.91 -3.76 -8.50
CA THR A 44 -7.69 -2.71 -7.51
C THR A 44 -7.05 -3.26 -6.24
N VAL A 45 -7.50 -4.41 -5.72
CA VAL A 45 -6.85 -5.07 -4.57
C VAL A 45 -5.38 -5.38 -4.87
N THR A 46 -5.05 -5.83 -6.09
CA THR A 46 -3.67 -6.12 -6.51
C THR A 46 -2.80 -4.87 -6.49
N LEU A 47 -3.32 -3.76 -7.03
CA LEU A 47 -2.63 -2.48 -7.05
C LEU A 47 -2.27 -2.01 -5.63
N PHE A 48 -3.23 -2.06 -4.70
CA PHE A 48 -3.01 -1.64 -3.33
C PHE A 48 -2.05 -2.56 -2.55
N GLN A 49 -2.01 -3.85 -2.88
CA GLN A 49 -0.99 -4.76 -2.32
C GLN A 49 0.42 -4.37 -2.76
N LEU A 50 0.62 -4.05 -4.04
CA LEU A 50 1.92 -3.58 -4.55
C LEU A 50 2.31 -2.25 -3.92
N TRP A 51 1.36 -1.34 -3.77
CA TRP A 51 1.57 -0.08 -3.07
C TRP A 51 1.93 -0.27 -1.59
N ALA A 52 1.27 -1.17 -0.86
CA ALA A 52 1.62 -1.44 0.55
C ALA A 52 3.04 -2.00 0.70
N VAL A 53 3.48 -2.84 -0.23
CA VAL A 53 4.86 -3.34 -0.24
C VAL A 53 5.84 -2.18 -0.45
N MET A 54 5.54 -1.28 -1.40
CA MET A 54 6.31 -0.07 -1.62
C MET A 54 6.37 0.79 -0.34
N GLU A 55 5.24 0.99 0.33
CA GLU A 55 5.12 1.77 1.57
C GLU A 55 5.96 1.17 2.71
N ILE A 56 5.99 -0.16 2.87
CA ILE A 56 6.86 -0.83 3.84
C ILE A 56 8.34 -0.49 3.60
N TYR A 57 8.79 -0.51 2.34
CA TYR A 57 10.16 -0.13 2.01
C TYR A 57 10.42 1.35 2.30
N THR A 58 9.47 2.23 1.98
CA THR A 58 9.58 3.68 2.24
C THR A 58 9.70 3.93 3.74
N VAL A 59 8.86 3.29 4.54
CA VAL A 59 8.82 3.44 6.00
C VAL A 59 10.05 2.82 6.67
N HIS A 60 10.59 1.72 6.12
CA HIS A 60 11.84 1.15 6.61
C HIS A 60 13.03 2.09 6.38
N GLN A 61 13.05 2.76 5.22
CA GLN A 61 14.11 3.69 4.86
C GLN A 61 13.99 5.05 5.55
N PHE A 62 12.75 5.53 5.70
CA PHE A 62 12.42 6.81 6.31
C PHE A 62 11.52 6.55 7.53
N PRO A 63 12.10 6.13 8.68
CA PRO A 63 11.33 5.78 9.87
C PRO A 63 10.43 6.91 10.40
N LEU A 64 10.72 8.17 10.06
CA LEU A 64 9.89 9.33 10.39
C LEU A 64 8.48 9.23 9.78
N LEU A 65 8.34 8.54 8.64
CA LEU A 65 7.03 8.33 8.01
C LEU A 65 6.12 7.43 8.84
N LYS A 66 6.66 6.64 9.79
CA LYS A 66 5.85 5.87 10.76
C LYS A 66 5.02 6.74 11.67
N GLU A 67 5.28 8.04 11.75
CA GLU A 67 4.52 8.96 12.60
C GLU A 67 3.30 9.56 11.88
N TYR A 68 3.19 9.31 10.58
CA TYR A 68 2.11 9.80 9.74
C TYR A 68 1.10 8.68 9.45
N PRO A 69 -0.20 8.99 9.40
CA PRO A 69 -1.19 8.05 8.92
C PRO A 69 -0.91 7.70 7.44
N PRO A 70 -1.12 6.44 7.04
CA PRO A 70 -0.92 6.03 5.66
C PRO A 70 -1.85 6.83 4.74
N PRO A 71 -1.40 7.20 3.52
CA PRO A 71 -2.22 7.93 2.55
C PRO A 71 -3.55 7.24 2.23
N PHE A 72 -3.55 5.91 2.26
CA PHE A 72 -4.71 5.09 1.92
C PHE A 72 -5.11 4.20 3.12
N PRO A 73 -6.17 4.58 3.85
CA PRO A 73 -6.65 3.79 4.96
C PRO A 73 -7.23 2.45 4.45
N PRO A 74 -7.12 1.34 5.20
CA PRO A 74 -7.61 0.03 4.78
C PRO A 74 -9.06 0.03 4.26
N GLU A 75 -9.88 0.89 4.86
CA GLU A 75 -11.31 1.05 4.60
C GLU A 75 -11.61 1.55 3.18
N VAL A 76 -10.61 2.13 2.48
CA VAL A 76 -10.76 2.58 1.08
C VAL A 76 -11.11 1.43 0.13
N LEU A 77 -10.81 0.19 0.52
CA LEU A 77 -11.07 -1.01 -0.28
C LEU A 77 -12.33 -1.77 0.13
N ASP A 78 -13.02 -1.35 1.19
CA ASP A 78 -14.26 -2.01 1.65
C ASP A 78 -15.42 -1.81 0.66
N ILE A 79 -15.31 -0.83 -0.23
CA ILE A 79 -16.29 -0.56 -1.29
C ILE A 79 -16.17 -1.52 -2.48
N LEU A 80 -15.12 -2.35 -2.53
CA LEU A 80 -14.86 -3.24 -3.66
C LEU A 80 -15.80 -4.44 -3.67
N GLN A 81 -16.39 -4.73 -4.84
CA GLN A 81 -17.29 -5.86 -5.01
C GLN A 81 -16.47 -7.12 -5.31
N LEU A 82 -16.09 -7.84 -4.26
CA LEU A 82 -15.30 -9.06 -4.35
C LEU A 82 -16.20 -10.29 -4.21
N SER A 83 -16.43 -10.99 -5.33
CA SER A 83 -17.25 -12.21 -5.38
C SER A 83 -16.46 -13.47 -5.00
N LYS A 84 -15.11 -13.44 -5.09
CA LYS A 84 -14.24 -14.58 -4.84
C LYS A 84 -13.60 -14.52 -3.45
N TYR A 85 -13.56 -15.68 -2.79
CA TYR A 85 -12.90 -15.84 -1.49
C TYR A 85 -11.41 -15.49 -1.53
N GLU A 86 -10.73 -15.83 -2.63
CA GLU A 86 -9.31 -15.52 -2.80
C GLU A 86 -9.04 -14.01 -2.75
N ASP A 87 -9.89 -13.21 -3.39
CA ASP A 87 -9.75 -11.75 -3.39
C ASP A 87 -10.06 -11.14 -2.03
N LEU A 88 -11.03 -11.70 -1.29
CA LEU A 88 -11.28 -11.34 0.11
C LEU A 88 -10.09 -11.68 1.02
N ALA A 89 -9.48 -12.85 0.85
CA ALA A 89 -8.29 -13.24 1.60
C ALA A 89 -7.09 -12.33 1.29
N ARG A 90 -6.98 -11.89 0.03
CA ARG A 90 -5.97 -10.92 -0.43
C ARG A 90 -6.19 -9.54 0.19
N LEU A 91 -7.43 -9.06 0.22
CA LEU A 91 -7.81 -7.83 0.91
C LEU A 91 -7.47 -7.90 2.41
N GLN A 92 -7.77 -9.01 3.07
CA GLN A 92 -7.42 -9.22 4.48
C GLN A 92 -5.90 -9.16 4.73
N ARG A 93 -5.08 -9.71 3.82
CA ARG A 93 -3.61 -9.60 3.91
C ARG A 93 -3.15 -8.15 3.82
N TYR A 94 -3.71 -7.36 2.89
CA TYR A 94 -3.42 -5.93 2.79
C TYR A 94 -3.80 -5.19 4.08
N ASN A 95 -5.00 -5.44 4.61
CA ASN A 95 -5.46 -4.84 5.86
C ASN A 95 -4.53 -5.18 7.03
N ASN A 96 -4.02 -6.41 7.10
CA ASN A 96 -3.04 -6.81 8.12
C ASN A 96 -1.70 -6.10 7.96
N ILE A 97 -1.22 -5.92 6.73
CA ILE A 97 0.02 -5.18 6.44
C ILE A 97 -0.12 -3.73 6.91
N CYS A 98 -1.20 -3.05 6.51
CA CYS A 98 -1.43 -1.65 6.88
C CYS A 98 -1.55 -1.47 8.41
N LYS A 99 -2.25 -2.39 9.10
CA LYS A 99 -2.33 -2.40 10.57
C LYS A 99 -0.97 -2.60 11.25
N SER A 100 -0.09 -3.43 10.68
CA SER A 100 1.25 -3.67 11.23
C SER A 100 2.15 -2.44 11.14
N VAL A 101 1.93 -1.59 10.13
CA VAL A 101 2.61 -0.29 9.99
C VAL A 101 2.05 0.72 11.00
N ASN A 102 0.73 0.71 11.24
CA ASN A 102 0.04 1.67 12.11
C ASN A 102 0.14 1.39 13.62
N HIS A 103 0.49 0.17 14.06
CA HIS A 103 0.60 -0.16 15.49
C HIS A 103 1.66 0.69 16.24
N SER A 104 2.53 1.41 15.52
CA SER A 104 3.42 2.42 16.12
C SER A 104 2.74 3.78 16.36
N VAL A 105 1.66 4.10 15.65
CA VAL A 105 0.93 5.39 15.67
C VAL A 105 -0.20 5.38 16.69
N ASP A 106 -0.94 4.28 16.82
CA ASP A 106 -2.09 4.19 17.74
C ASP A 106 -1.70 4.43 19.21
N SER A 107 -0.49 4.00 19.61
CA SER A 107 0.05 4.27 20.95
C SER A 107 0.40 5.74 21.21
N LYS A 108 0.64 6.53 20.16
CA LYS A 108 0.88 7.98 20.22
C LYS A 108 -0.42 8.78 20.12
N LEU A 109 -1.37 8.37 19.27
CA LEU A 109 -2.66 9.07 19.13
C LEU A 109 -3.55 8.94 20.37
N LEU A 110 -3.47 7.84 21.12
CA LEU A 110 -4.12 7.73 22.44
C LEU A 110 -3.50 8.61 23.53
N ARG A 111 -2.32 9.24 23.31
CA ARG A 111 -1.74 10.24 24.21
C ARG A 111 -2.13 11.68 23.83
N TYR A 112 -2.73 11.89 22.67
CA TYR A 112 -3.14 13.18 22.15
C TYR A 112 -4.64 13.21 21.84
N SER A 113 -5.48 12.65 22.71
CA SER A 113 -6.88 13.08 22.79
C SER A 113 -6.92 14.35 23.64
N PRO A 114 -7.13 15.56 23.06
CA PRO A 114 -7.66 16.65 23.84
C PRO A 114 -9.09 16.26 24.21
N ILE A 115 -9.38 16.38 25.49
CA ILE A 115 -10.71 16.28 26.07
C ILE A 115 -11.65 17.15 25.23
N LEU A 116 -12.61 16.51 24.56
CA LEU A 116 -13.91 17.09 24.23
C LEU A 116 -14.98 16.05 24.55
#